data_AF-A0A525VRR9-F1
#
_entry.id   AF-A0A525VRR9-F1
#
_cell.length_a   1.000
_cell.length_b   1.000
_cell.length_c   1.000
_cell.angle_alpha   90.00
_cell.angle_beta   90.00
_cell.angle_gamma   90.00
#
_symmetry.space_group_name_H-M   'P 1'
#
loop_
_entity.id
_entity.type
_entity.pdbx_description
1 polymer ?
#
loop_
_entity_poly.entity_id
_entity_poly.type
_entity_poly.pdbx_seq_one_letter_code
_entity_poly.pdbx_strand_id
1 'polypeptide(L)'
;MLHSANKVAHPSAVRDKPKSGGVRGSSLRRLLRRAIETLCAGMVVLTLVGPVRAEERPTPDGALPLPAAEVPAPSSGAINPITGDPYIMLRGSVWRTKTGIVFLKTPIGLLTLSSKTTLKDLKASQEVHFWVHDRHSVVEVRKRTDGSLVHRFLSGPMTSGGDTPRTLRWWGPDGDQTVNVGTQEEQLTNHREGDPLTVEVDDTNTITGVHDLQFDLQVSQAPPAGSDVQLLLSGTVTKLKSNFVFVRTPVGLVMLNSKIGIPQVKVGQPLTLHIDHERVTVTLPPTKTATPRRNTSPMH
;
A
#
# COMPACT_ATOMS: atom_id res chain seq x y z
N MET A 1 -60.26 -31.79 -32.22
CA MET A 1 -60.54 -33.15 -32.77
C MET A 1 -60.23 -33.13 -34.27
N LEU A 2 -59.46 -34.13 -34.74
CA LEU A 2 -59.17 -34.54 -36.14
C LEU A 2 -58.39 -33.54 -37.03
N HIS A 3 -57.06 -33.63 -37.27
CA HIS A 3 -56.20 -34.57 -38.04
C HIS A 3 -56.42 -34.64 -39.57
N SER A 4 -55.45 -34.14 -40.35
CA SER A 4 -54.71 -34.81 -41.46
C SER A 4 -53.84 -33.79 -42.21
N ALA A 5 -52.50 -33.84 -42.11
CA ALA A 5 -51.55 -34.73 -42.79
C ALA A 5 -51.16 -34.24 -44.19
N ASN A 6 -49.92 -33.76 -44.34
CA ASN A 6 -49.18 -33.98 -45.58
C ASN A 6 -47.67 -34.11 -45.30
N LYS A 7 -47.07 -35.13 -45.92
CA LYS A 7 -45.74 -35.69 -45.68
C LYS A 7 -45.02 -35.71 -47.02
N VAL A 8 -43.86 -35.05 -47.14
CA VAL A 8 -42.91 -35.30 -48.24
C VAL A 8 -41.47 -35.18 -47.71
N ALA A 9 -40.61 -36.02 -48.27
CA ALA A 9 -39.37 -36.58 -47.76
C ALA A 9 -38.10 -35.72 -47.92
N HIS A 10 -37.08 -36.11 -47.14
CA HIS A 10 -35.66 -35.75 -47.25
C HIS A 10 -35.02 -36.23 -48.57
N PRO A 11 -33.79 -35.74 -48.89
CA PRO A 11 -32.64 -36.62 -48.65
C PRO A 11 -31.40 -35.94 -48.04
N SER A 12 -30.56 -36.80 -47.44
CA SER A 12 -29.26 -36.54 -46.81
C SER A 12 -28.07 -36.50 -47.79
N ALA A 13 -27.02 -35.75 -47.43
CA ALA A 13 -25.61 -35.96 -47.78
C ALA A 13 -24.77 -35.19 -46.74
N VAL A 14 -23.87 -35.72 -45.89
CA VAL A 14 -22.74 -36.67 -45.98
C VAL A 14 -21.54 -36.14 -46.78
N ARG A 15 -20.35 -36.19 -46.12
CA ARG A 15 -18.95 -35.85 -46.52
C ARG A 15 -18.51 -34.39 -46.42
N ASP A 16 -17.29 -34.03 -46.06
CA ASP A 16 -16.11 -34.76 -45.55
C ASP A 16 -15.15 -33.73 -44.90
N LYS A 17 -14.36 -34.16 -43.91
CA LYS A 17 -13.20 -33.40 -43.39
C LYS A 17 -12.08 -33.36 -44.44
N PRO A 18 -11.18 -32.36 -44.32
CA PRO A 18 -9.78 -32.75 -44.16
C PRO A 18 -9.06 -32.07 -42.99
N LYS A 19 -8.17 -32.86 -42.37
CA LYS A 19 -7.10 -32.43 -41.46
C LYS A 19 -5.92 -31.86 -42.27
N SER A 20 -5.37 -30.74 -41.83
CA SER A 20 -3.92 -30.45 -41.81
C SER A 20 -3.69 -29.43 -40.68
N GLY A 21 -2.69 -29.48 -39.80
CA GLY A 21 -1.37 -30.08 -39.88
C GLY A 21 -0.34 -28.98 -40.12
N GLY A 22 0.12 -28.28 -39.07
CA GLY A 22 1.08 -27.18 -39.23
C GLY A 22 1.61 -26.57 -37.92
N VAL A 23 2.50 -27.31 -37.25
CA VAL A 23 3.34 -26.86 -36.14
C VAL A 23 4.39 -25.85 -36.65
N ARG A 24 4.42 -24.61 -36.13
CA ARG A 24 5.66 -23.80 -35.93
C ARG A 24 5.34 -22.44 -35.31
N GLY A 25 5.68 -22.26 -34.03
CA GLY A 25 5.60 -20.96 -33.36
C GLY A 25 6.27 -20.84 -31.99
N SER A 26 6.93 -21.89 -31.48
CA SER A 26 7.47 -21.93 -30.12
C SER A 26 8.98 -21.72 -29.99
N SER A 27 9.71 -21.53 -31.10
CA SER A 27 11.18 -21.40 -31.11
C SER A 27 11.70 -19.96 -30.91
N LEU A 28 10.95 -18.94 -31.37
CA LEU A 28 11.39 -17.54 -31.32
C LEU A 28 11.40 -16.92 -29.92
N ARG A 29 10.70 -17.51 -28.93
CA ARG A 29 10.66 -17.00 -27.55
C ARG A 29 11.82 -17.45 -26.67
N ARG A 30 12.66 -18.39 -27.13
CA ARG A 30 13.80 -18.90 -26.35
C ARG A 30 15.13 -18.25 -26.70
N LEU A 31 15.24 -17.57 -27.85
CA LEU A 31 16.44 -16.83 -28.25
C LEU A 31 16.48 -15.39 -27.72
N LEU A 32 15.34 -14.79 -27.37
CA LEU A 32 15.30 -13.43 -26.81
C LEU A 32 15.65 -13.35 -25.30
N ARG A 33 15.80 -14.50 -24.62
CA ARG A 33 16.10 -14.57 -23.17
C ARG A 33 17.58 -14.68 -22.81
N ARG A 34 18.48 -14.82 -23.80
CA ARG A 34 19.92 -15.00 -23.55
C ARG A 34 20.81 -13.78 -23.89
N ALA A 35 20.21 -12.63 -24.22
CA ALA A 35 20.96 -11.43 -24.59
C ALA A 35 20.94 -10.31 -23.52
N ILE A 36 20.37 -10.55 -22.33
CA ILE A 36 20.21 -9.52 -21.28
C ILE A 36 21.03 -9.84 -20.01
N GLU A 37 21.90 -10.87 -20.04
CA GLU A 37 22.73 -11.27 -18.87
C GLU A 37 24.19 -10.79 -18.93
N THR A 38 24.55 -9.92 -19.88
CA THR A 38 25.96 -9.48 -20.07
C THR A 38 26.07 -7.97 -20.23
N LEU A 39 25.86 -7.23 -19.14
CA LEU A 39 26.27 -5.84 -18.87
C LEU A 39 25.75 -5.55 -17.44
N CYS A 40 26.50 -5.35 -16.36
CA CYS A 40 27.75 -4.64 -16.18
C CYS A 40 28.53 -5.26 -15.01
N ALA A 41 29.74 -5.75 -15.29
CA ALA A 41 30.83 -5.77 -14.34
C ALA A 41 31.58 -4.43 -14.49
N GLY A 42 31.89 -3.74 -13.39
CA GLY A 42 32.65 -2.49 -13.47
C GLY A 42 32.77 -1.73 -12.16
N MET A 43 33.81 -2.09 -11.40
CA MET A 43 34.66 -1.24 -10.53
C MET A 43 34.07 -0.07 -9.74
N VAL A 44 34.22 -0.11 -8.41
CA VAL A 44 34.82 1.01 -7.66
C VAL A 44 35.74 0.46 -6.57
N VAL A 45 37.02 0.77 -6.70
CA VAL A 45 38.04 0.76 -5.65
C VAL A 45 38.15 2.19 -5.13
N LEU A 46 38.09 2.41 -3.82
CA LEU A 46 38.75 3.55 -3.19
C LEU A 46 39.07 3.25 -1.71
N THR A 47 40.35 3.37 -1.39
CA THR A 47 41.00 3.29 -0.07
C THR A 47 41.24 4.70 0.50
N LEU A 48 41.37 4.82 1.84
CA LEU A 48 42.15 5.78 2.68
C LEU A 48 41.46 5.86 4.07
N VAL A 49 41.95 5.30 5.20
CA VAL A 49 43.09 5.70 6.07
C VAL A 49 43.12 7.21 6.33
N GLY A 50 43.05 7.77 7.55
CA GLY A 50 43.33 7.27 8.89
C GLY A 50 42.89 8.25 10.02
N PRO A 51 43.52 8.22 11.23
CA PRO A 51 42.92 8.59 12.51
C PRO A 51 43.45 9.89 13.15
N VAL A 52 42.68 10.54 14.04
CA VAL A 52 43.17 11.51 15.06
C VAL A 52 42.13 11.51 16.20
N ARG A 53 42.36 10.89 17.36
CA ARG A 53 43.11 11.30 18.57
C ARG A 53 42.47 12.46 19.35
N ALA A 54 42.28 12.17 20.63
CA ALA A 54 41.62 12.92 21.69
C ALA A 54 42.18 14.31 21.98
N GLU A 55 41.33 15.20 22.50
CA GLU A 55 41.76 16.22 23.44
C GLU A 55 40.70 16.40 24.53
N GLU A 56 41.07 15.95 25.73
CA GLU A 56 40.45 16.15 27.02
C GLU A 56 40.87 17.52 27.56
N ARG A 57 39.94 18.30 28.11
CA ARG A 57 40.25 19.52 28.87
C ARG A 57 39.35 19.68 30.10
N PRO A 58 39.85 20.38 31.13
CA PRO A 58 39.68 19.98 32.52
C PRO A 58 38.51 20.68 33.22
N THR A 59 38.02 20.00 34.24
CA THR A 59 37.14 20.49 35.32
C THR A 59 37.88 21.47 36.24
N PRO A 60 37.22 22.53 36.73
CA PRO A 60 37.58 23.15 38.00
C PRO A 60 36.64 22.65 39.12
N ASP A 61 37.26 22.20 40.20
CA ASP A 61 36.64 21.90 41.49
C ASP A 61 35.93 23.12 42.10
N GLY A 62 34.78 22.88 42.71
CA GLY A 62 34.03 23.87 43.49
C GLY A 62 32.83 23.23 44.19
N ALA A 63 33.08 22.72 45.39
CA ALA A 63 32.12 22.01 46.24
C ALA A 63 30.91 22.85 46.69
N LEU A 64 29.76 22.19 46.90
CA LEU A 64 28.92 22.22 48.11
C LEU A 64 27.78 21.15 48.00
N PRO A 65 27.41 20.40 49.06
CA PRO A 65 26.50 19.25 48.97
C PRO A 65 25.05 19.52 49.45
N LEU A 66 24.14 18.62 48.99
CA LEU A 66 22.76 18.30 49.43
C LEU A 66 21.60 19.10 48.79
N PRO A 67 20.36 18.55 48.66
CA PRO A 67 19.83 17.31 49.25
C PRO A 67 19.21 16.29 48.26
N ALA A 68 18.92 15.11 48.79
CA ALA A 68 18.30 13.99 48.12
C ALA A 68 16.98 14.37 47.40
N ALA A 69 17.00 14.29 46.07
CA ALA A 69 15.80 14.21 45.26
C ALA A 69 15.58 12.72 44.92
N GLU A 70 14.45 12.21 45.39
CA GLU A 70 13.89 10.90 45.14
C GLU A 70 13.89 10.60 43.64
N VAL A 71 14.72 9.64 43.20
CA VAL A 71 14.68 9.11 41.84
C VAL A 71 13.40 8.29 41.71
N PRO A 72 12.42 8.67 40.86
CA PRO A 72 11.37 7.74 40.51
C PRO A 72 12.05 6.62 39.72
N ALA A 73 11.92 5.40 40.22
CA ALA A 73 12.35 4.20 39.52
C ALA A 73 11.89 4.27 38.05
N PRO A 74 12.73 3.91 37.06
CA PRO A 74 12.28 3.88 35.69
C PRO A 74 11.20 2.80 35.60
N SER A 75 9.95 3.24 35.53
CA SER A 75 8.83 2.43 35.09
C SER A 75 9.29 1.80 33.78
N SER A 76 9.38 0.48 33.76
CA SER A 76 9.65 -0.31 32.56
C SER A 76 8.45 -0.16 31.63
N GLY A 77 8.34 1.01 31.00
CA GLY A 77 7.41 1.29 29.94
C GLY A 77 7.78 0.39 28.77
N ALA A 78 6.87 -0.51 28.41
CA ALA A 78 6.91 -1.15 27.12
C ALA A 78 7.07 -0.03 26.08
N ILE A 79 8.21 -0.04 25.38
CA ILE A 79 8.43 0.84 24.24
C ILE A 79 7.46 0.32 23.17
N ASN A 80 6.24 0.87 23.13
CA ASN A 80 5.44 0.79 21.93
C ASN A 80 6.29 1.45 20.83
N PRO A 81 6.63 0.74 19.74
CA PRO A 81 7.32 1.38 18.65
C PRO A 81 6.46 2.56 18.20
N ILE A 82 7.05 3.76 18.18
CA ILE A 82 6.42 4.98 17.71
C ILE A 82 5.91 4.66 16.30
N THR A 83 4.61 4.38 16.22
CA THR A 83 3.92 4.07 14.98
C THR A 83 3.51 5.42 14.47
N GLY A 84 4.32 5.99 13.58
CA GLY A 84 3.92 7.23 12.90
C GLY A 84 2.62 7.00 12.15
N ASP A 85 1.77 8.01 12.09
CA ASP A 85 0.51 7.91 11.36
C ASP A 85 0.80 7.57 9.89
N PRO A 86 0.11 6.56 9.33
CA PRO A 86 0.35 6.15 7.97
C PRO A 86 0.00 7.29 7.02
N TYR A 87 0.89 7.53 6.06
CA TYR A 87 0.67 8.48 4.98
C TYR A 87 0.98 7.82 3.65
N ILE A 88 0.08 7.93 2.68
CA ILE A 88 0.31 7.48 1.31
C ILE A 88 -0.17 8.58 0.38
N MET A 89 0.63 8.91 -0.62
CA MET A 89 0.24 9.69 -1.78
C MET A 89 0.78 8.98 -3.02
N LEU A 90 -0.13 8.47 -3.85
CA LEU A 90 0.19 7.72 -5.05
C LEU A 90 -0.68 8.16 -6.22
N ARG A 91 -0.05 8.25 -7.38
CA ARG A 91 -0.75 8.34 -8.67
C ARG A 91 -0.60 7.03 -9.42
N GLY A 92 -1.70 6.55 -9.98
CA GLY A 92 -1.78 5.26 -10.64
C GLY A 92 -2.55 5.34 -11.95
N SER A 93 -2.12 4.57 -12.95
CA SER A 93 -2.86 4.40 -14.19
C SER A 93 -3.50 3.02 -14.27
N VAL A 94 -4.75 2.97 -14.73
CA VAL A 94 -5.50 1.73 -14.92
C VAL A 94 -4.76 0.84 -15.93
N TRP A 95 -4.27 -0.31 -15.45
CA TRP A 95 -3.54 -1.27 -16.27
C TRP A 95 -4.42 -2.43 -16.72
N ARG A 96 -5.22 -2.97 -15.80
CA ARG A 96 -6.12 -4.09 -16.05
C ARG A 96 -7.36 -3.97 -15.17
N THR A 97 -8.48 -4.42 -15.69
CA THR A 97 -9.74 -4.51 -14.95
C THR A 97 -10.27 -5.93 -15.00
N LYS A 98 -10.92 -6.34 -13.92
CA LYS A 98 -11.73 -7.55 -13.77
C LYS A 98 -13.01 -7.17 -13.05
N THR A 99 -13.99 -8.05 -13.06
CA THR A 99 -15.24 -7.83 -12.31
C THR A 99 -14.94 -7.52 -10.85
N GLY A 100 -15.26 -6.30 -10.42
CA GLY A 100 -15.05 -5.81 -9.05
C GLY A 100 -13.59 -5.61 -8.62
N ILE A 101 -12.62 -5.65 -9.54
CA ILE A 101 -11.19 -5.47 -9.22
C ILE A 101 -10.48 -4.67 -10.30
N VAL A 102 -9.75 -3.64 -9.91
CA VAL A 102 -8.95 -2.78 -10.79
C VAL A 102 -7.50 -2.81 -10.37
N PHE A 103 -6.61 -3.06 -11.33
CA PHE A 103 -5.17 -3.06 -11.14
C PHE A 103 -4.58 -1.77 -11.70
N LEU A 104 -3.92 -1.02 -10.84
CA LEU A 104 -3.28 0.25 -11.12
C LEU A 104 -1.77 0.09 -11.11
N LYS A 105 -1.11 0.54 -12.19
CA LYS A 105 0.34 0.70 -12.19
C LYS A 105 0.69 2.02 -11.49
N THR A 106 1.53 1.96 -10.48
CA THR A 106 2.09 3.12 -9.78
C THR A 106 3.61 3.17 -9.97
N PRO A 107 4.28 4.30 -9.66
CA PRO A 107 5.73 4.40 -9.79
C PRO A 107 6.50 3.39 -8.91
N ILE A 108 5.91 2.95 -7.79
CA ILE A 108 6.55 2.02 -6.84
C ILE A 108 6.09 0.56 -6.97
N GLY A 109 5.08 0.29 -7.81
CA GLY A 109 4.59 -1.06 -8.04
C GLY A 109 3.14 -1.14 -8.47
N LEU A 110 2.36 -1.99 -7.79
CA LEU A 110 0.98 -2.29 -8.14
C LEU A 110 0.06 -1.92 -6.97
N LEU A 111 -0.95 -1.10 -7.26
CA LEU A 111 -2.07 -0.85 -6.37
C LEU A 111 -3.29 -1.58 -6.93
N THR A 112 -3.95 -2.39 -6.11
CA THR A 112 -5.19 -3.06 -6.48
C THR A 112 -6.33 -2.43 -5.72
N LEU A 113 -7.41 -2.06 -6.41
CA LEU A 113 -8.67 -1.64 -5.82
C LEU A 113 -9.69 -2.75 -6.03
N SER A 114 -10.49 -3.06 -5.02
CA SER A 114 -11.56 -4.05 -5.11
C SER A 114 -12.84 -3.54 -4.48
N SER A 115 -13.98 -3.85 -5.09
CA SER A 115 -15.31 -3.56 -4.57
C SER A 115 -16.34 -4.45 -5.28
N LYS A 116 -17.40 -4.84 -4.57
CA LYS A 116 -18.54 -5.53 -5.17
C LYS A 116 -19.56 -4.56 -5.77
N THR A 117 -19.62 -3.34 -5.26
CA THR A 117 -20.67 -2.36 -5.60
C THR A 117 -20.19 -1.27 -6.57
N THR A 118 -18.88 -1.00 -6.62
CA THR A 118 -18.30 0.00 -7.52
C THR A 118 -17.18 -0.58 -8.40
N LEU A 119 -16.43 0.30 -9.07
CA LEU A 119 -15.29 0.02 -9.96
C LEU A 119 -15.58 -0.57 -11.35
N LYS A 120 -16.83 -0.92 -11.66
CA LYS A 120 -17.20 -1.55 -12.95
C LYS A 120 -16.93 -0.66 -14.18
N ASP A 121 -16.90 0.65 -13.99
CA ASP A 121 -16.82 1.64 -15.07
C ASP A 121 -15.44 2.31 -15.20
N LEU A 122 -14.41 1.83 -14.49
CA LEU A 122 -13.06 2.37 -14.62
C LEU A 122 -12.42 2.00 -15.97
N LYS A 123 -11.85 2.99 -16.64
CA LYS A 123 -11.31 2.90 -18.00
C LYS A 123 -9.80 3.11 -18.01
N ALA A 124 -9.12 2.52 -18.99
CA ALA A 124 -7.69 2.72 -19.21
C ALA A 124 -7.31 4.19 -19.50
N SER A 125 -8.26 5.00 -19.99
CA SER A 125 -8.10 6.44 -20.22
C SER A 125 -8.14 7.29 -18.94
N GLN A 126 -8.40 6.68 -17.78
CA GLN A 126 -8.45 7.37 -16.49
C GLN A 126 -7.15 7.19 -15.71
N GLU A 127 -6.91 8.16 -14.84
CA GLU A 127 -5.87 8.14 -13.82
C GLU A 127 -6.55 8.09 -12.44
N VAL A 128 -5.88 7.47 -11.48
CA VAL A 128 -6.35 7.36 -10.10
C VAL A 128 -5.35 8.04 -9.19
N HIS A 129 -5.83 8.95 -8.36
CA HIS A 129 -5.08 9.52 -7.26
C HIS A 129 -5.53 8.83 -5.97
N PHE A 130 -4.56 8.40 -5.18
CA PHE A 130 -4.78 7.60 -4.00
C PHE A 130 -4.05 8.23 -2.82
N TRP A 131 -4.82 8.58 -1.80
CA TRP A 131 -4.28 9.10 -0.55
C TRP A 131 -4.70 8.26 0.63
N VAL A 132 -3.82 8.16 1.62
CA VAL A 132 -4.12 7.59 2.92
C VAL A 132 -3.52 8.50 3.97
N HIS A 133 -4.29 8.77 5.02
CA HIS A 133 -3.84 9.52 6.18
C HIS A 133 -4.54 8.97 7.42
N ASP A 134 -3.76 8.46 8.38
CA ASP A 134 -4.29 7.77 9.57
C ASP A 134 -5.25 6.61 9.15
N ARG A 135 -6.51 6.65 9.57
CA ARG A 135 -7.54 5.65 9.22
C ARG A 135 -8.40 6.05 8.02
N HIS A 136 -8.07 7.15 7.36
CA HIS A 136 -8.79 7.65 6.20
C HIS A 136 -8.06 7.32 4.91
N SER A 137 -8.82 7.10 3.84
CA SER A 137 -8.29 7.02 2.49
C SER A 137 -9.20 7.70 1.48
N VAL A 138 -8.59 8.28 0.46
CA VAL A 138 -9.30 8.97 -0.63
C VAL A 138 -8.86 8.36 -1.95
N VAL A 139 -9.84 8.04 -2.79
CA VAL A 139 -9.61 7.57 -4.17
C VAL A 139 -10.32 8.50 -5.12
N GLU A 140 -9.56 9.28 -5.88
CA GLU A 140 -10.10 10.08 -6.97
C GLU A 140 -9.80 9.43 -8.31
N VAL A 141 -10.83 9.23 -9.12
CA VAL A 141 -10.70 8.79 -10.51
C VAL A 141 -10.90 10.01 -11.40
N ARG A 142 -9.92 10.32 -12.23
CA ARG A 142 -9.90 11.50 -13.11
C ARG A 142 -9.71 11.08 -14.56
N LYS A 143 -10.27 11.85 -15.49
CA LYS A 143 -9.96 11.68 -16.92
C LYS A 143 -8.53 12.15 -17.18
N ARG A 144 -7.75 11.39 -17.95
CA ARG A 144 -6.38 11.79 -18.31
C ARG A 144 -6.33 12.98 -19.28
N THR A 145 -7.40 13.22 -20.03
CA THR A 145 -7.45 14.25 -21.08
C THR A 145 -7.48 15.68 -20.53
N ASP A 146 -8.27 15.90 -19.49
CA ASP A 146 -8.58 17.23 -18.95
C ASP A 146 -8.51 17.29 -17.41
N GLY A 147 -8.21 16.16 -16.75
CA GLY A 147 -8.14 16.08 -15.29
C GLY A 147 -9.50 16.14 -14.59
N SER A 148 -10.61 16.11 -15.33
CA SER A 148 -11.95 16.21 -14.74
C SER A 148 -12.21 15.05 -13.79
N LEU A 149 -12.81 15.35 -12.63
CA LEU A 149 -13.23 14.33 -11.69
C LEU A 149 -14.30 13.42 -12.33
N VAL A 150 -14.17 12.12 -12.12
CA VAL A 150 -15.15 11.11 -12.55
C VAL A 150 -15.79 10.47 -11.33
N HIS A 151 -14.97 10.03 -10.37
CA HIS A 151 -15.42 9.46 -9.10
C HIS A 151 -14.54 9.98 -7.97
N ARG A 152 -15.12 10.19 -6.80
CA ARG A 152 -14.39 10.43 -5.55
C ARG A 152 -14.94 9.52 -4.47
N PHE A 153 -14.11 8.62 -3.98
CA PHE A 153 -14.43 7.75 -2.85
C PHE A 153 -13.70 8.23 -1.61
N LEU A 154 -14.44 8.36 -0.51
CA LEU A 154 -13.94 8.71 0.80
C LEU A 154 -14.16 7.52 1.74
N SER A 155 -13.08 7.00 2.32
CA SER A 155 -13.15 5.91 3.28
C SER A 155 -12.58 6.35 4.62
N GLY A 156 -13.18 5.88 5.71
CA GLY A 156 -12.70 6.15 7.06
C GLY A 156 -13.76 5.85 8.11
N PRO A 157 -13.46 6.11 9.40
CA PRO A 157 -14.46 6.05 10.46
C PRO A 157 -15.55 7.11 10.20
N MET A 158 -16.81 6.69 10.22
CA MET A 158 -17.95 7.59 10.11
C MET A 158 -17.94 8.57 11.28
N THR A 159 -17.84 9.85 10.99
CA THR A 159 -17.78 10.90 12.01
C THR A 159 -18.88 11.92 11.78
N SER A 160 -19.66 12.25 12.81
CA SER A 160 -20.71 13.26 12.71
C SER A 160 -20.14 14.63 12.30
N GLY A 161 -20.89 15.38 11.48
CA GLY A 161 -20.56 16.74 11.07
C GLY A 161 -20.65 17.79 12.19
N GLY A 162 -20.95 17.38 13.42
CA GLY A 162 -21.13 18.26 14.57
C GLY A 162 -22.55 18.83 14.61
N ASP A 163 -22.66 20.16 14.66
CA ASP A 163 -23.94 20.86 14.82
C ASP A 163 -24.75 20.98 13.52
N THR A 164 -24.14 20.68 12.38
CA THR A 164 -24.82 20.77 11.08
C THR A 164 -25.59 19.47 10.80
N PRO A 165 -26.92 19.50 10.81
CA PRO A 165 -27.72 18.30 10.58
C PRO A 165 -27.46 17.73 9.18
N ARG A 166 -27.53 16.40 9.05
CA ARG A 166 -27.35 15.67 7.78
C ARG A 166 -26.00 15.88 7.13
N THR A 167 -24.97 16.11 7.94
CA THR A 167 -23.59 16.18 7.49
C THR A 167 -22.70 15.23 8.26
N LEU A 168 -21.64 14.81 7.60
CA LEU A 168 -20.59 13.95 8.14
C LEU A 168 -19.24 14.60 7.86
N ARG A 169 -18.22 14.18 8.61
CA ARG A 169 -16.84 14.63 8.47
C ARG A 169 -15.98 13.52 7.90
N TRP A 170 -15.19 13.88 6.90
CA TRP A 170 -14.13 13.04 6.33
C TRP A 170 -12.86 13.83 6.17
N TRP A 171 -11.73 13.14 6.23
CA TRP A 171 -10.47 13.69 5.75
C TRP A 171 -10.42 13.67 4.21
N GLY A 172 -9.90 14.74 3.63
CA GLY A 172 -9.54 14.89 2.23
C GLY A 172 -8.08 15.34 2.06
N PRO A 173 -7.54 15.37 0.83
CA PRO A 173 -6.17 15.83 0.58
C PRO A 173 -5.95 17.28 1.04
N ASP A 174 -7.00 18.11 1.06
CA ASP A 174 -6.97 19.50 1.55
C ASP A 174 -7.27 19.61 3.06
N GLY A 175 -7.37 18.49 3.77
CA GLY A 175 -7.71 18.40 5.19
C GLY A 175 -9.15 17.94 5.45
N ASP A 176 -9.64 18.19 6.66
CA ASP A 176 -11.00 17.84 7.05
C ASP A 176 -12.04 18.56 6.19
N GLN A 177 -13.01 17.81 5.69
CA GLN A 177 -14.12 18.30 4.88
C GLN A 177 -15.46 17.79 5.42
N THR A 178 -16.47 18.66 5.29
CA THR A 178 -17.86 18.32 5.57
C THR A 178 -18.51 17.77 4.30
N VAL A 179 -19.25 16.68 4.46
CA VAL A 179 -19.93 15.95 3.38
C VAL A 179 -21.41 15.89 3.69
N ASN A 180 -22.26 16.23 2.72
CA ASN A 180 -23.72 16.18 2.85
C ASN A 180 -24.22 14.76 2.64
N VAL A 181 -25.12 14.30 3.52
CA VAL A 181 -25.67 12.93 3.44
C VAL A 181 -26.52 12.70 2.19
N GLY A 182 -27.09 13.77 1.61
CA GLY A 182 -27.87 13.68 0.39
C GLY A 182 -29.05 12.72 0.52
N THR A 183 -29.24 11.86 -0.47
CA THR A 183 -30.33 10.86 -0.49
C THR A 183 -29.99 9.56 0.23
N GLN A 184 -28.80 9.44 0.81
CA GLN A 184 -28.31 8.19 1.41
C GLN A 184 -28.61 8.04 2.91
N GLU A 185 -29.52 8.85 3.47
CA GLU A 185 -29.88 8.82 4.89
C GLU A 185 -30.20 7.40 5.37
N GLU A 186 -31.08 6.69 4.67
CA GLU A 186 -31.51 5.33 5.04
C GLU A 186 -30.35 4.33 5.07
N GLN A 187 -29.46 4.35 4.07
CA GLN A 187 -28.31 3.45 4.05
C GLN A 187 -27.35 3.72 5.22
N LEU A 188 -27.17 4.99 5.57
CA LEU A 188 -26.29 5.42 6.65
C LEU A 188 -26.85 5.16 8.05
N THR A 189 -28.17 5.02 8.22
CA THR A 189 -28.76 4.66 9.54
C THR A 189 -28.29 3.32 10.09
N ASN A 190 -27.79 2.43 9.22
CA ASN A 190 -27.23 1.14 9.63
C ASN A 190 -25.80 1.24 10.17
N HIS A 191 -25.18 2.41 10.06
CA HIS A 191 -23.82 2.69 10.52
C HIS A 191 -23.83 3.55 11.78
N ARG A 192 -22.89 3.28 12.68
CA ARG A 192 -22.69 4.01 13.93
C ARG A 192 -21.48 4.92 13.81
N GLU A 193 -21.43 5.92 14.69
CA GLU A 193 -20.23 6.73 14.88
C GLU A 193 -18.99 5.83 15.09
N GLY A 194 -17.95 6.08 14.30
CA GLY A 194 -16.70 5.33 14.30
C GLY A 194 -16.68 4.09 13.40
N ASP A 195 -17.82 3.66 12.83
CA ASP A 195 -17.84 2.50 11.92
C ASP A 195 -17.04 2.80 10.65
N PRO A 196 -16.25 1.84 10.15
CA PRO A 196 -15.53 2.00 8.89
C PRO A 196 -16.54 2.02 7.74
N LEU A 197 -16.50 3.10 6.96
CA LEU A 197 -17.44 3.36 5.88
C LEU A 197 -16.69 3.87 4.65
N THR A 198 -17.14 3.47 3.45
CA THR A 198 -16.74 4.13 2.20
C THR A 198 -17.95 4.74 1.53
N VAL A 199 -17.83 6.00 1.13
CA VAL A 199 -18.87 6.74 0.40
C VAL A 199 -18.32 7.25 -0.92
N GLU A 200 -19.18 7.30 -1.94
CA GLU A 200 -18.92 8.06 -3.16
C GLU A 200 -19.58 9.43 -3.03
N VAL A 201 -18.87 10.49 -3.45
CA VAL A 201 -19.36 11.86 -3.41
C VAL A 201 -19.26 12.51 -4.78
N ASP A 202 -20.16 13.45 -5.05
CA ASP A 202 -20.10 14.32 -6.22
C ASP A 202 -19.15 15.52 -6.03
N ASP A 203 -19.13 16.43 -7.01
CA ASP A 203 -18.32 17.64 -6.99
C ASP A 203 -18.77 18.68 -5.96
N THR A 204 -19.99 18.54 -5.41
CA THR A 204 -20.53 19.37 -4.32
C THR A 204 -20.30 18.78 -2.93
N ASN A 205 -19.54 17.68 -2.83
CA ASN A 205 -19.35 16.89 -1.61
C ASN A 205 -20.68 16.38 -1.03
N THR A 206 -21.59 15.94 -1.90
CA THR A 206 -22.82 15.23 -1.50
C THR A 206 -22.68 13.74 -1.77
N ILE A 207 -23.09 12.90 -0.81
CA ILE A 207 -23.00 11.45 -0.94
C ILE A 207 -23.96 10.97 -2.02
N THR A 208 -23.41 10.23 -2.99
CA THR A 208 -24.14 9.59 -4.09
C THR A 208 -24.25 8.08 -3.92
N GLY A 209 -23.40 7.46 -3.10
CA GLY A 209 -23.44 6.02 -2.83
C GLY A 209 -22.61 5.57 -1.63
N VAL A 210 -22.91 4.36 -1.13
CA VAL A 210 -22.17 3.69 -0.06
C VAL A 210 -21.56 2.39 -0.61
N HIS A 211 -20.28 2.14 -0.32
CA HIS A 211 -19.47 1.13 -1.00
C HIS A 211 -18.57 0.30 -0.06
N ASP A 212 -18.08 -0.82 -0.58
CA ASP A 212 -17.18 -1.75 0.10
C ASP A 212 -15.75 -1.70 -0.49
N LEU A 213 -15.27 -0.50 -0.82
CA LEU A 213 -13.96 -0.32 -1.47
C LEU A 213 -12.83 -0.77 -0.54
N GLN A 214 -11.94 -1.59 -1.07
CA GLN A 214 -10.72 -2.07 -0.43
C GLN A 214 -9.53 -1.85 -1.36
N PHE A 215 -8.34 -1.85 -0.78
CA PHE A 215 -7.11 -1.78 -1.54
C PHE A 215 -6.03 -2.73 -1.02
N ASP A 216 -5.16 -3.16 -1.94
CA ASP A 216 -3.93 -3.89 -1.66
C ASP A 216 -2.76 -3.18 -2.33
N LEU A 217 -1.68 -2.93 -1.57
CA LEU A 217 -0.48 -2.26 -2.08
C LEU A 217 0.71 -3.23 -2.16
N GLN A 218 1.28 -3.33 -3.36
CA GLN A 218 2.55 -4.01 -3.60
C GLN A 218 3.62 -3.02 -4.03
N VAL A 219 4.64 -2.86 -3.19
CA VAL A 219 5.84 -2.05 -3.46
C VAL A 219 6.94 -2.98 -3.99
N SER A 220 7.25 -2.88 -5.27
CA SER A 220 8.16 -3.81 -5.95
C SER A 220 9.45 -3.18 -6.47
N GLN A 221 9.53 -1.86 -6.49
CA GLN A 221 10.68 -1.10 -6.99
C GLN A 221 10.81 0.24 -6.25
N ALA A 222 12.00 0.83 -6.31
CA ALA A 222 12.18 2.23 -5.95
C ALA A 222 11.46 3.12 -6.98
N PRO A 223 10.95 4.29 -6.59
CA PRO A 223 10.31 5.19 -7.54
C PRO A 223 11.34 5.72 -8.56
N PRO A 224 10.97 5.85 -9.84
CA PRO A 224 11.78 6.56 -10.84
C PRO A 224 12.04 8.02 -10.45
N ALA A 225 13.12 8.59 -11.00
CA ALA A 225 13.45 9.99 -10.79
C ALA A 225 12.29 10.93 -11.18
N GLY A 226 12.01 11.93 -10.34
CA GLY A 226 10.90 12.87 -10.52
C GLY A 226 9.49 12.30 -10.31
N SER A 227 9.35 11.12 -9.69
CA SER A 227 8.03 10.58 -9.35
C SER A 227 7.40 11.32 -8.17
N ASP A 228 6.12 11.67 -8.30
CA ASP A 228 5.31 12.24 -7.23
C ASP A 228 4.74 11.11 -6.36
N VAL A 229 5.56 10.64 -5.40
CA VAL A 229 5.22 9.56 -4.47
C VAL A 229 5.71 9.91 -3.08
N GLN A 230 4.81 9.79 -2.10
CA GLN A 230 5.14 9.81 -0.69
C GLN A 230 4.48 8.63 0.02
N LEU A 231 5.24 7.96 0.88
CA LEU A 231 4.77 6.79 1.60
C LEU A 231 5.47 6.71 2.96
N LEU A 232 4.71 6.77 4.03
CA LEU A 232 5.15 6.47 5.39
C LEU A 232 4.25 5.37 5.94
N LEU A 233 4.82 4.19 6.18
CA LEU A 233 4.07 3.04 6.68
C LEU A 233 4.87 2.29 7.74
N SER A 234 4.30 2.21 8.93
CA SER A 234 4.80 1.36 10.00
C SER A 234 3.97 0.08 10.10
N GLY A 235 4.62 -1.04 10.40
CA GLY A 235 3.93 -2.30 10.58
C GLY A 235 4.84 -3.44 11.01
N THR A 236 4.25 -4.64 11.12
CA THR A 236 4.95 -5.84 11.57
C THR A 236 5.03 -6.86 10.44
N VAL A 237 6.20 -7.45 10.25
CA VAL A 237 6.40 -8.52 9.28
C VAL A 237 5.57 -9.75 9.69
N THR A 238 4.61 -10.14 8.88
CA THR A 238 3.75 -11.30 9.13
C THR A 238 4.21 -12.54 8.40
N LYS A 239 4.85 -12.37 7.24
CA LYS A 239 5.27 -13.49 6.38
C LYS A 239 6.42 -13.09 5.49
N LEU A 240 7.29 -14.07 5.22
CA LEU A 240 8.34 -13.99 4.21
C LEU A 240 8.05 -15.05 3.16
N LYS A 241 7.99 -14.68 1.88
CA LYS A 241 7.78 -15.63 0.78
C LYS A 241 8.54 -15.19 -0.45
N SER A 242 9.50 -16.01 -0.89
CA SER A 242 10.40 -15.68 -2.01
C SER A 242 11.06 -14.31 -1.75
N ASN A 243 10.99 -13.38 -2.70
CA ASN A 243 11.52 -12.03 -2.57
C ASN A 243 10.53 -11.04 -1.95
N PHE A 244 9.43 -11.49 -1.33
CA PHE A 244 8.43 -10.60 -0.74
C PHE A 244 8.39 -10.72 0.78
N VAL A 245 8.40 -9.56 1.42
CA VAL A 245 8.11 -9.34 2.84
C VAL A 245 6.68 -8.84 2.94
N PHE A 246 5.85 -9.53 3.70
CA PHE A 246 4.46 -9.14 3.95
C PHE A 246 4.41 -8.41 5.27
N VAL A 247 3.94 -7.17 5.26
CA VAL A 247 3.91 -6.29 6.42
C VAL A 247 2.46 -5.96 6.72
N ARG A 248 1.99 -6.27 7.92
CA ARG A 248 0.68 -5.83 8.39
C ARG A 248 0.82 -4.43 8.98
N THR A 249 0.09 -3.50 8.38
CA THR A 249 0.03 -2.08 8.75
C THR A 249 -1.38 -1.76 9.27
N PRO A 250 -1.60 -0.58 9.90
CA PRO A 250 -2.94 -0.14 10.28
C PRO A 250 -3.91 -0.04 9.10
N VAL A 251 -3.40 0.20 7.90
CA VAL A 251 -4.19 0.46 6.69
C VAL A 251 -4.37 -0.79 5.82
N GLY A 252 -3.81 -1.94 6.25
CA GLY A 252 -3.94 -3.22 5.55
C GLY A 252 -2.63 -3.99 5.43
N LEU A 253 -2.64 -5.01 4.58
CA LEU A 253 -1.47 -5.82 4.28
C LEU A 253 -0.70 -5.21 3.10
N VAL A 254 0.60 -4.98 3.28
CA VAL A 254 1.47 -4.40 2.26
C VAL A 254 2.54 -5.40 1.89
N MET A 255 2.77 -5.57 0.58
CA MET A 255 3.76 -6.48 0.03
C MET A 255 4.99 -5.70 -0.40
N LEU A 256 6.15 -5.96 0.20
CA LEU A 256 7.42 -5.30 -0.10
C LEU A 256 8.38 -6.26 -0.78
N ASN A 257 8.93 -5.89 -1.94
CA ASN A 257 10.00 -6.65 -2.57
C ASN A 257 11.32 -6.43 -1.82
N SER A 258 11.96 -7.48 -1.33
CA SER A 258 13.21 -7.40 -0.57
C SER A 258 14.36 -6.75 -1.35
N LYS A 259 14.28 -6.75 -2.69
CA LYS A 259 15.31 -6.17 -3.57
C LYS A 259 15.32 -4.64 -3.61
N ILE A 260 14.33 -3.96 -3.02
CA ILE A 260 14.27 -2.48 -3.03
C ILE A 260 15.06 -1.82 -1.91
N GLY A 261 15.98 -2.56 -1.27
CA GLY A 261 16.74 -2.10 -0.12
C GLY A 261 16.07 -2.39 1.23
N ILE A 262 15.15 -3.37 1.29
CA ILE A 262 14.62 -3.83 2.58
C ILE A 262 15.74 -4.63 3.28
N PRO A 263 16.12 -4.28 4.52
CA PRO A 263 17.10 -5.05 5.27
C PRO A 263 16.60 -6.47 5.54
N GLN A 264 17.51 -7.36 5.95
CA GLN A 264 17.08 -8.69 6.39
C GLN A 264 16.21 -8.57 7.64
N VAL A 265 14.96 -9.00 7.52
CA VAL A 265 13.95 -8.95 8.59
C VAL A 265 13.42 -10.35 8.90
N LYS A 266 12.95 -10.53 10.13
CA LYS A 266 12.30 -11.77 10.59
C LYS A 266 10.79 -11.57 10.75
N VAL A 267 10.03 -12.66 10.70
CA VAL A 267 8.61 -12.63 11.07
C VAL A 267 8.46 -12.16 12.52
N GLY A 268 7.49 -11.30 12.77
CA GLY A 268 7.25 -10.64 14.05
C GLY A 268 8.06 -9.35 14.26
N GLN A 269 9.00 -9.02 13.36
CA GLN A 269 9.79 -7.81 13.49
C GLN A 269 9.01 -6.57 13.02
N PRO A 270 9.01 -5.46 13.78
CA PRO A 270 8.46 -4.19 13.31
C PRO A 270 9.41 -3.55 12.30
N LEU A 271 8.85 -2.84 11.32
CA LEU A 271 9.59 -1.97 10.42
C LEU A 271 8.76 -0.73 10.10
N THR A 272 9.46 0.35 9.77
CA THR A 272 8.86 1.55 9.17
C THR A 272 9.48 1.76 7.80
N LEU A 273 8.63 1.78 6.78
CA LEU A 273 9.00 2.09 5.40
C LEU A 273 8.68 3.56 5.14
N HIS A 274 9.69 4.28 4.66
CA HIS A 274 9.55 5.64 4.18
C HIS A 274 10.01 5.69 2.72
N ILE A 275 9.14 6.15 1.81
CA ILE A 275 9.47 6.45 0.43
C ILE A 275 9.14 7.91 0.19
N ASP A 276 10.13 8.67 -0.24
CA ASP A 276 9.98 10.08 -0.55
C ASP A 276 10.68 10.37 -1.89
N HIS A 277 9.88 10.69 -2.90
CA HIS A 277 10.28 10.96 -4.28
C HIS A 277 11.16 9.87 -4.92
N GLU A 278 12.45 9.82 -4.61
CA GLU A 278 13.43 8.88 -5.18
C GLU A 278 14.07 7.95 -4.12
N ARG A 279 13.84 8.22 -2.83
CA ARG A 279 14.54 7.53 -1.74
C ARG A 279 13.64 6.54 -1.05
N VAL A 280 14.16 5.33 -0.85
CA VAL A 280 13.55 4.30 -0.02
C VAL A 280 14.38 4.14 1.24
N THR A 281 13.77 4.38 2.40
CA THR A 281 14.40 4.23 3.71
C THR A 281 13.58 3.24 4.54
N VAL A 282 14.25 2.29 5.18
CA VAL A 282 13.61 1.36 6.11
C VAL A 282 14.26 1.49 7.48
N THR A 283 13.45 1.81 8.48
CA THR A 283 13.87 1.91 9.86
C THR A 283 13.38 0.70 10.64
N LEU A 284 14.29 0.04 11.34
CA LEU A 284 13.99 -1.04 12.27
C LEU A 284 14.17 -0.51 13.69
N PRO A 285 13.24 -0.75 14.63
CA PRO A 285 13.44 -0.37 16.02
C PRO A 285 14.66 -1.14 16.59
N PRO A 286 15.42 -0.52 17.50
CA PRO A 286 16.63 -1.14 18.05
C PRO A 286 16.28 -2.47 18.72
N THR A 287 16.86 -3.55 18.21
CA THR A 287 16.75 -4.87 18.83
C THR A 287 17.44 -4.80 20.19
N LYS A 288 16.69 -4.97 21.28
CA LYS A 288 17.25 -5.01 22.64
C LYS A 288 18.33 -6.10 22.69
N THR A 289 19.60 -5.71 22.65
CA THR A 289 20.75 -6.61 22.68
C THR A 289 20.66 -7.44 23.96
N ALA A 290 20.63 -8.77 23.80
CA ALA A 290 20.68 -9.70 24.92
C ALA A 290 21.95 -9.43 25.75
N THR A 291 21.76 -9.11 27.03
CA THR A 291 22.84 -8.95 28.00
C THR A 291 23.75 -10.17 27.94
N PRO A 292 25.07 -10.01 27.77
CA PRO A 292 25.98 -11.15 27.76
C PRO A 292 25.91 -11.83 29.13
N ARG A 293 25.53 -13.12 29.15
CA ARG A 293 25.63 -13.96 30.34
C ARG A 293 27.09 -13.97 30.77
N ARG A 294 27.37 -13.28 31.88
CA ARG A 294 28.64 -13.36 32.60
C ARG A 294 28.79 -14.81 33.09
N ASN A 295 29.60 -15.60 32.39
CA ASN A 295 29.99 -16.93 32.88
C ASN A 295 30.81 -16.71 34.16
N THR A 296 30.21 -16.98 35.31
CA THR A 296 30.94 -17.20 36.54
C THR A 296 31.48 -18.64 36.49
N SER A 297 32.75 -18.78 36.13
CA SER A 297 33.50 -20.00 36.42
C SER A 297 33.69 -20.09 37.94
N PRO A 298 33.36 -21.21 38.60
CA PRO A 298 33.80 -21.43 39.97
C PRO A 298 35.28 -21.80 39.97
N MET A 299 36.08 -21.06 40.73
CA MET A 299 37.39 -21.51 41.20
C MET A 299 37.22 -22.14 42.59
N HIS A 300 37.95 -23.25 42.76
CA HIS A 300 38.16 -24.09 43.95
C HIS A 300 37.10 -25.13 44.28
#